data_AF-A0AA48I3N8-F1
#
_entry.id   AF-A0AA48I3N8-F1
#
_cell.length_a   1.000
_cell.length_b   1.000
_cell.length_c   1.000
_cell.angle_alpha   90.00
_cell.angle_beta   90.00
_cell.angle_gamma   90.00
#
_symmetry.space_group_name_H-M   'P 1'
#
loop_
_entity.id
_entity.type
_entity.pdbx_description
1 polymer ?
#
loop_
_entity_poly.entity_id
_entity_poly.type
_entity_poly.pdbx_seq_one_letter_code
_entity_poly.pdbx_strand_id
1 'polypeptide(L)' 'MTLLSTIVGFSAFGFGARCFQLGLQRRNIFSHPEGHVAAAAIFGTLGYFMYYGEQRQNELIAHKRKVLEANRASEGVAA' A
#
# COMPACT_ATOMS: atom_id res chain seq x y z
N MET A 1 12.73 3.99 -1.06
CA MET A 1 12.68 3.86 0.41
C MET A 1 11.28 3.51 0.94
N THR A 2 10.21 3.75 0.18
CA THR A 2 8.83 3.51 0.61
C THR A 2 8.40 2.03 0.55
N LEU A 3 8.95 1.21 -0.36
CA LEU A 3 8.57 -0.20 -0.53
C LEU A 3 8.64 -1.02 0.77
N LEU A 4 9.79 -1.02 1.45
CA LEU A 4 9.95 -1.76 2.71
C LEU A 4 8.98 -1.27 3.78
N SER A 5 8.77 0.05 3.87
CA SER A 5 7.80 0.62 4.81
C SER A 5 6.37 0.18 4.50
N THR A 6 5.98 0.12 3.23
CA THR A 6 4.66 -0.36 2.81
C THR A 6 4.50 -1.84 3.16
N ILE A 7 5.47 -2.68 2.82
CA ILE A 7 5.42 -4.12 3.15
C ILE A 7 5.35 -4.33 4.65
N VAL A 8 6.19 -3.64 5.44
CA VAL A 8 6.20 -3.76 6.91
C VAL A 8 4.90 -3.24 7.51
N GLY A 9 4.38 -2.11 7.05
CA GLY A 9 3.11 -1.55 7.52
C GLY A 9 1.94 -2.50 7.27
N PHE A 10 1.85 -3.07 6.06
CA PHE A 10 0.83 -4.06 5.74
C PHE A 10 1.03 -5.38 6.51
N SER A 11 2.27 -5.85 6.67
CA SER A 11 2.56 -7.07 7.45
C SER A 11 2.17 -6.90 8.92
N ALA A 12 2.48 -5.75 9.50
CA ALA A 12 2.07 -5.39 10.87
C ALA A 12 0.54 -5.30 10.98
N PHE A 13 -0.13 -4.76 9.97
CA PHE A 13 -1.60 -4.77 9.91
C PHE A 13 -2.16 -6.20 9.89
N GLY A 14 -1.61 -7.09 9.05
CA GLY A 14 -2.03 -8.50 9.00
C GLY A 14 -1.81 -9.24 10.31
N PHE A 15 -0.68 -9.01 10.96
CA PHE A 15 -0.41 -9.52 12.31
C PHE A 15 -1.44 -9.00 13.32
N GLY A 16 -1.70 -7.70 13.33
CA GLY A 16 -2.68 -7.07 14.20
C GLY A 16 -4.10 -7.59 13.95
N ALA A 17 -4.49 -7.79 12.70
CA ALA A 17 -5.78 -8.37 12.33
C ALA A 17 -5.95 -9.80 12.88
N ARG A 18 -4.88 -10.60 12.86
CA ARG A 18 -4.88 -11.94 13.48
C ARG A 18 -5.01 -11.87 15.01
N CYS A 19 -4.27 -10.98 15.65
CA CYS A 19 -4.39 -10.73 17.09
C CYS A 19 -5.82 -10.29 17.47
N PHE A 20 -6.40 -9.39 16.68
CA PHE A 20 -7.76 -8.90 16.87
C PHE A 20 -8.80 -10.02 16.72
N GLN A 21 -8.66 -10.87 15.69
CA GLN A 21 -9.50 -12.04 15.49
C GLN A 21 -9.48 -12.97 16.71
N LEU A 22 -8.30 -13.27 17.25
CA LEU A 22 -8.16 -14.15 18.42
C LEU A 22 -8.75 -13.52 19.69
N GLY A 23 -8.56 -12.21 19.86
CA GLY A 23 -9.20 -11.45 20.94
C GLY A 23 -10.73 -11.52 20.88
N LEU A 24 -11.31 -11.40 19.68
CA LEU A 24 -12.76 -11.50 19.49
C LEU A 24 -13.27 -12.92 19.84
N GLN A 25 -12.49 -13.95 19.56
CA GLN A 25 -12.81 -15.34 19.91
C GLN A 25 -12.52 -15.67 21.39
N ARG A 26 -12.10 -14.70 22.21
CA ARG A 26 -11.64 -14.91 23.59
C ARG A 26 -10.54 -15.99 23.70
N ARG A 27 -9.72 -16.14 22.67
CA ARG A 27 -8.56 -17.04 22.67
C ARG A 27 -7.31 -16.24 23.02
N ASN A 28 -6.28 -16.92 23.50
CA ASN A 28 -4.98 -16.27 23.72
C ASN A 28 -4.48 -15.61 22.42
N ILE A 29 -4.07 -14.35 22.51
CA ILE A 29 -3.71 -13.49 21.38
C ILE A 29 -2.52 -14.07 20.60
N PHE A 30 -1.60 -14.76 21.28
CA PHE A 30 -0.44 -15.41 20.64
C PHE A 30 -0.64 -16.90 20.36
N SER A 31 -1.88 -17.39 20.41
CA SER A 31 -2.14 -18.79 20.04
C SER A 31 -1.95 -19.01 18.54
N HIS A 32 -1.37 -20.15 18.16
CA HIS A 32 -1.11 -20.53 16.77
C HIS A 32 -0.21 -19.50 16.05
N PRO A 33 1.10 -19.45 16.37
CA PRO A 33 2.04 -18.51 15.77
C PRO A 33 2.12 -18.62 14.23
N GLU A 34 1.88 -19.80 13.68
CA GLU A 34 1.77 -20.04 12.24
C GLU A 34 0.69 -19.18 11.58
N GLY A 35 -0.43 -18.92 12.28
CA GLY A 35 -1.50 -18.07 11.77
C GLY A 35 -1.11 -16.59 11.71
N HIS A 36 -0.21 -16.15 12.59
CA HIS A 36 0.31 -14.78 12.60
C HIS A 36 1.29 -14.56 11.46
N VAL A 37 2.19 -15.53 11.23
CA VAL A 37 3.13 -15.52 10.10
C VAL A 37 2.37 -15.56 8.78
N ALA A 38 1.36 -16.43 8.65
CA ALA A 38 0.52 -16.50 7.45
C ALA A 38 -0.22 -15.18 7.19
N ALA A 39 -0.85 -14.58 8.20
CA ALA A 39 -1.54 -13.31 8.05
C ALA A 39 -0.57 -12.17 7.68
N ALA A 40 0.58 -12.07 8.37
CA ALA A 40 1.61 -11.08 8.05
C ALA A 40 2.14 -11.25 6.61
N ALA A 41 2.35 -12.49 6.15
CA ALA A 41 2.79 -12.78 4.79
C ALA A 41 1.74 -12.40 3.74
N ILE A 42 0.46 -12.78 3.96
CA ILE A 42 -0.63 -12.44 3.05
C ILE A 42 -0.77 -10.93 2.93
N PHE A 43 -0.84 -10.19 4.05
CA PHE A 43 -0.96 -8.75 3.97
C PHE A 43 0.32 -8.08 3.46
N GLY A 44 1.51 -8.56 3.83
CA GLY A 44 2.78 -8.06 3.31
C GLY A 44 2.89 -8.18 1.79
N THR A 45 2.45 -9.31 1.22
CA THR A 45 2.38 -9.49 -0.24
C THR A 45 1.36 -8.56 -0.89
N LEU A 46 0.19 -8.32 -0.26
CA LEU A 46 -0.75 -7.29 -0.72
C LEU A 46 -0.11 -5.89 -0.71
N GLY A 47 0.67 -5.55 0.33
CA GLY A 47 1.42 -4.30 0.40
C GLY A 47 2.44 -4.15 -0.72
N TYR A 48 3.12 -5.24 -1.11
CA TYR A 48 3.99 -5.27 -2.29
C TYR A 48 3.21 -4.91 -3.56
N PHE A 49 2.08 -5.58 -3.84
CA PHE A 49 1.28 -5.28 -5.03
C PHE A 49 0.76 -3.84 -5.04
N MET A 50 0.32 -3.34 -3.88
CA MET A 50 -0.18 -1.97 -3.73
C MET A 50 0.90 -0.94 -4.07
N TYR A 51 2.14 -1.17 -3.63
CA TYR A 51 3.27 -0.27 -3.93
C TYR A 51 3.50 -0.09 -5.44
N TYR A 52 3.52 -1.18 -6.21
CA TYR A 52 3.70 -1.10 -7.66
C TYR A 52 2.48 -0.47 -8.36
N GLY A 53 1.28 -0.71 -7.83
CA GLY A 53 0.06 -0.04 -8.31
C GLY A 53 0.15 1.47 -8.15
N GLU A 54 0.53 1.93 -6.96
CA GLU A 54 0.71 3.36 -6.65
C GLU A 54 1.80 3.99 -7.53
N GLN A 55 2.92 3.30 -7.75
CA GLN A 55 4.01 3.79 -8.59
C GLN A 55 3.52 4.08 -10.03
N ARG A 56 2.77 3.15 -10.63
CA ARG A 56 2.18 3.34 -11.96
C ARG A 56 1.19 4.50 -12.00
N GLN A 57 0.37 4.66 -10.96
CA GLN A 57 -0.57 5.78 -10.88
C GLN A 57 0.16 7.12 -10.79
N ASN A 58 1.21 7.22 -9.98
CA ASN A 58 2.00 8.44 -9.84
C ASN A 58 2.71 8.82 -11.14
N GLU A 59 3.23 7.85 -11.89
CA GLU A 59 3.80 8.08 -13.22
C GLU A 59 2.76 8.63 -14.21
N LEU A 60 1.56 8.05 -14.24
CA LEU A 60 0.46 8.52 -15.10
C LEU A 60 0.00 9.94 -14.72
N ILE A 61 -0.08 10.24 -13.43
CA ILE A 61 -0.43 11.58 -12.94
C ILE A 61 0.66 12.59 -13.33
N ALA A 62 1.94 12.24 -13.15
CA ALA A 62 3.06 13.10 -13.53
C ALA A 62 3.05 13.39 -15.04
N HIS A 63 2.78 12.38 -15.88
CA HIS A 63 2.63 12.58 -17.32
C HIS A 63 1.47 13.53 -17.64
N LYS A 64 0.29 13.31 -17.05
CA LYS A 64 -0.89 14.18 -17.25
C LYS A 64 -0.61 15.63 -16.83
N ARG A 65 0.12 15.85 -15.73
CA ARG A 65 0.49 17.20 -15.28
C ARG A 65 1.37 17.92 -16.30
N LYS A 66 2.36 17.24 -16.88
CA LYS A 66 3.21 17.80 -17.95
C LYS A 66 2.43 18.22 -19.19
N VAL A 67 1.45 17.41 -19.61
CA VAL A 67 0.57 17.74 -20.74
C VAL A 67 -0.26 19.00 -20.43
N LEU A 68 -0.84 19.09 -19.23
CA LEU A 68 -1.63 20.26 -18.84
C LEU A 68 -0.78 21.53 -18.75
N GLU A 69 0.46 21.44 -18.29
CA GLU A 69 1.40 22.56 -18.26
C GLU A 69 1.81 23.00 -19.68
N ALA A 70 2.09 22.06 -20.58
CA ALA A 70 2.38 22.35 -21.98
C ALA A 70 1.21 23.04 -22.68
N ASN A 71 -0.02 22.56 -22.45
CA ASN A 71 -1.22 23.18 -23.02
C ASN A 71 -1.41 24.62 -22.52
N ARG A 72 -1.23 24.86 -21.22
CA ARG A 72 -1.30 26.22 -20.64
C ARG A 72 -0.23 27.15 -21.20
N ALA A 73 0.98 26.65 -21.43
CA ALA A 73 2.05 27.42 -22.04
C ALA A 73 1.72 27.79 -23.50
N SER A 74 1.11 26.88 -24.27
CA SER A 74 0.67 27.18 -25.64
C SER A 74 -0.53 28.14 -25.71
N GLU A 75 -1.46 28.06 -24.75
CA GLU A 75 -2.61 28.96 -24.68
C GLU A 75 -2.20 30.39 -24.29
N GLY A 76 -1.22 30.56 -23.40
CA GLY A 76 -0.68 31.86 -23.02
C GLY A 76 0.20 32.54 -24.09
N VAL A 77 0.59 31.82 -25.14
CA VAL A 77 1.33 32.37 -26.31
C VAL A 77 0.38 32.76 -27.45
N ALA A 78 -0.86 32.25 -27.45
CA ALA A 78 -1.89 32.55 -28.43
C ALA A 78 -2.82 33.72 -28.02
N ALA A 79 -2.67 34.25 -26.80
CA ALA A 79 -3.39 35.41 -26.26
C ALA A 79 -2.47 36.64 -26.17
#